data_AF-A0A831LM32-F1
#
_entry.id   AF-A0A831LM32-F1
#
_cell.length_a   1.000
_cell.length_b   1.000
_cell.length_c   1.000
_cell.angle_alpha   90.00
_cell.angle_beta   90.00
_cell.angle_gamma   90.00
#
_symmetry.space_group_name_H-M   'P 1'
#
loop_
_entity.id
_entity.type
_entity.pdbx_description
1 polymer ?
#
loop_
_entity_poly.entity_id
_entity_poly.type
_entity_poly.pdbx_seq_one_letter_code
_entity_poly.pdbx_strand_id
1 'polypeptide(L)'
;MWEEPVPLTEVLNLNEYAHRRFEILQSLTQLSSFIPGLDAFINSGGKKELMMDTQTFSPFLMQMIPAIQLLDISVLLPKSLQQILKPKPSVKLKAKTSGKSYLRLDKLLDFEWQVAVGDTIMDEAEFRKLLQKSEGLIRFKTQYIYVEKQDLEKLYKHFSQSKELSSAQMLRAALSGEYGGAKIFIDEEVQKLIKELTEFKEIPVPKGLVAQLRPYQRRGFSWVYRNARIGFGSVLADDMGLGKTIQVIAAVLKFKEEGILADQKILVIAPTGLLTNWQAEFQKFAPGINVEIYHGPQRDFKKLNDYDVLITSYGIARSDASILKKGNWHAVVIDEAQNIKNQNTAQTKAVKSIKSDNFIALSGTPVENRLSELWSIMDYSNRGFLGSLKEFTETYGNPIEQLNDRETADKLKRVTAPFLMRRLKSDKSIISDLPEKIEIDSFANLTKEQAGLYEKTLEKAMDEIEGITPANQKSLFVRQGLVLQMILALKQICNHPTQFLKNGKMDSSLSGKTELLFDKLDSIIESREKVLLFTQFTEMAGLLQHFIAERYNLEPLYYHGGSSIKQRQETIHRFQNNH
;
A
#
# COMPACT_ATOMS: atom_id res chain seq x y z
N MET A 1 -18.35 -30.56 25.94
CA MET A 1 -18.59 -32.00 25.70
C MET A 1 -20.06 -32.11 25.37
N TRP A 2 -20.40 -32.60 24.18
CA TRP A 2 -21.79 -32.74 23.76
C TRP A 2 -22.27 -34.06 24.37
N GLU A 3 -23.45 -34.07 24.99
CA GLU A 3 -24.09 -35.32 25.42
C GLU A 3 -24.38 -36.19 24.18
N GLU A 4 -24.28 -37.51 24.32
CA GLU A 4 -24.59 -38.41 23.20
C GLU A 4 -26.06 -38.24 22.79
N PRO A 5 -26.35 -38.18 21.47
CA PRO A 5 -27.71 -37.97 21.01
C PRO A 5 -28.60 -39.15 21.38
N VAL A 6 -29.69 -38.88 22.11
CA VAL A 6 -30.68 -39.88 22.51
C VAL A 6 -31.69 -40.10 21.38
N PRO A 7 -31.94 -41.35 20.93
CA PRO A 7 -32.94 -41.64 19.92
C PRO A 7 -34.35 -41.19 20.35
N LEU A 8 -35.15 -40.68 19.41
CA LEU A 8 -36.54 -40.27 19.68
C LEU A 8 -37.38 -41.43 20.25
N THR A 9 -37.11 -42.67 19.84
CA THR A 9 -37.73 -43.88 20.40
C THR A 9 -37.50 -44.02 21.91
N GLU A 10 -36.34 -43.63 22.42
CA GLU A 10 -36.00 -43.73 23.84
C GLU A 10 -36.62 -42.57 24.62
N VAL A 11 -36.59 -41.35 24.07
CA VAL A 11 -37.26 -40.18 24.65
C VAL A 11 -38.75 -40.45 24.88
N LEU A 12 -39.41 -41.14 23.93
CA LEU A 12 -40.83 -41.46 24.02
C LEU A 12 -41.17 -42.56 25.03
N ASN A 13 -40.25 -43.51 25.28
CA ASN A 13 -40.53 -44.71 26.08
C ASN A 13 -39.94 -44.68 27.50
N LEU A 14 -38.81 -44.00 27.74
CA LEU A 14 -38.12 -43.98 29.05
C LEU A 14 -38.66 -42.90 29.98
N ASN A 15 -39.01 -43.28 31.22
CA ASN A 15 -39.66 -42.39 32.19
C ASN A 15 -38.82 -41.17 32.58
N GLU A 16 -37.49 -41.25 32.46
CA GLU A 16 -36.57 -40.14 32.75
C GLU A 16 -36.85 -38.88 31.91
N TYR A 17 -37.39 -39.02 30.69
CA TYR A 17 -37.73 -37.91 29.81
C TYR A 17 -39.17 -37.41 29.95
N ALA A 18 -40.01 -38.02 30.81
CA ALA A 18 -41.44 -37.74 30.87
C ALA A 18 -41.79 -36.25 31.04
N HIS A 19 -40.96 -35.51 31.79
CA HIS A 19 -41.13 -34.08 32.06
C HIS A 19 -40.70 -33.15 30.90
N ARG A 20 -39.91 -33.65 29.92
CA ARG A 20 -39.43 -32.88 28.76
C ARG A 20 -40.02 -33.34 27.42
N ARG A 21 -40.68 -34.50 27.39
CA ARG A 21 -41.26 -35.10 26.16
C ARG A 21 -42.14 -34.13 25.37
N PHE A 22 -42.99 -33.37 26.07
CA PHE A 22 -43.92 -32.45 25.42
C PHE A 22 -43.18 -31.32 24.70
N GLU A 23 -42.20 -30.69 25.35
CA GLU A 23 -41.40 -29.60 24.77
C GLU A 23 -40.57 -30.07 23.56
N ILE A 24 -39.98 -31.27 23.66
CA ILE A 24 -39.21 -31.89 22.57
C ILE A 24 -40.12 -32.16 21.36
N LEU A 25 -41.29 -32.77 21.58
CA LEU A 25 -42.24 -33.05 20.51
C LEU A 25 -42.82 -31.78 19.89
N GLN A 26 -43.10 -30.76 20.70
CA GLN A 26 -43.57 -29.46 20.21
C GLN A 26 -42.54 -28.83 19.27
N SER A 27 -41.26 -28.84 19.65
CA SER A 27 -40.16 -28.32 18.83
C SER A 27 -39.98 -29.11 17.54
N LEU A 28 -40.02 -30.45 17.60
CA LEU A 28 -39.93 -31.32 16.42
C LEU A 28 -41.13 -31.15 15.46
N THR A 29 -42.33 -30.93 16.00
CA THR A 29 -43.55 -30.71 15.20
C THR A 29 -43.55 -29.34 14.53
N GLN A 30 -42.96 -28.32 15.16
CA GLN A 30 -42.77 -27.02 14.50
C GLN A 30 -41.84 -27.14 13.30
N LEU A 31 -40.77 -27.95 13.43
CA LEU A 31 -39.83 -28.22 12.33
C LEU A 31 -40.42 -29.08 11.22
N SER A 32 -41.46 -29.87 11.46
CA SER A 32 -41.99 -30.80 10.47
C SER A 32 -42.62 -30.10 9.26
N SER A 33 -43.14 -28.90 9.47
CA SER A 33 -43.61 -28.01 8.39
C SER A 33 -42.51 -27.61 7.39
N PHE A 34 -41.24 -27.74 7.80
CA PHE A 34 -40.07 -27.33 7.04
C PHE A 34 -39.19 -28.51 6.57
N ILE A 35 -39.32 -29.68 7.20
CA ILE A 35 -38.50 -30.87 6.93
C ILE A 35 -39.38 -31.97 6.34
N PRO A 36 -39.35 -32.19 5.00
CA PRO A 36 -40.13 -33.22 4.36
C PRO A 36 -39.89 -34.60 4.98
N GLY A 37 -40.97 -35.29 5.36
CA GLY A 37 -40.91 -36.63 5.95
C GLY A 37 -40.73 -36.67 7.47
N LEU A 38 -40.49 -35.53 8.14
CA LEU A 38 -40.31 -35.50 9.60
C LEU A 38 -41.60 -35.85 10.34
N ASP A 39 -42.77 -35.46 9.81
CA ASP A 39 -44.07 -35.87 10.36
C ASP A 39 -44.22 -37.40 10.38
N ALA A 40 -43.79 -38.07 9.31
CA ALA A 40 -43.85 -39.53 9.23
C ALA A 40 -42.86 -40.20 10.22
N PHE A 41 -41.71 -39.58 10.45
CA PHE A 41 -40.74 -40.01 11.46
C PHE A 41 -41.35 -39.92 12.88
N ILE A 42 -41.91 -38.76 13.23
CA ILE A 42 -42.54 -38.49 14.53
C ILE A 42 -43.72 -39.45 14.75
N ASN A 43 -44.61 -39.58 13.77
CA ASN A 43 -45.80 -40.45 13.86
C ASN A 43 -45.44 -41.95 13.95
N SER A 44 -44.26 -42.36 13.47
CA SER A 44 -43.75 -43.72 13.64
C SER A 44 -43.12 -43.98 15.02
N GLY A 45 -43.08 -42.97 15.89
CA GLY A 45 -42.37 -43.02 17.16
C GLY A 45 -40.85 -43.09 17.00
N GLY A 46 -40.31 -42.57 15.89
CA GLY A 46 -38.87 -42.61 15.58
C GLY A 46 -38.36 -43.94 15.02
N LYS A 47 -39.25 -44.84 14.59
CA LYS A 47 -38.87 -46.20 14.10
C LYS A 47 -38.58 -46.26 12.60
N LYS A 48 -39.19 -45.38 11.79
CA LYS A 48 -38.89 -45.30 10.36
C LYS A 48 -37.71 -44.37 10.13
N GLU A 49 -36.87 -44.65 9.16
CA GLU A 49 -35.80 -43.72 8.78
C GLU A 49 -36.34 -42.61 7.89
N LEU A 50 -35.75 -41.41 7.99
CA LEU A 50 -36.07 -40.28 7.13
C LEU A 50 -35.19 -40.34 5.87
N MET A 51 -35.81 -40.66 4.74
CA MET A 51 -35.13 -40.76 3.45
C MET A 51 -35.25 -39.45 2.67
N MET A 52 -34.12 -38.83 2.35
CA MET A 52 -34.05 -37.68 1.44
C MET A 52 -33.24 -38.08 0.20
N ASP A 53 -33.73 -37.71 -0.98
CA ASP A 53 -32.95 -37.82 -2.21
C ASP A 53 -31.98 -36.64 -2.36
N THR A 54 -31.10 -36.66 -3.36
CA THR A 54 -30.11 -35.59 -3.55
C THR A 54 -30.76 -34.23 -3.86
N GLN A 55 -31.95 -34.22 -4.46
CA GLN A 55 -32.68 -33.00 -4.82
C GLN A 55 -33.34 -32.33 -3.62
N THR A 56 -33.81 -33.11 -2.65
CA THR A 56 -34.41 -32.63 -1.38
C THR A 56 -33.35 -32.40 -0.30
N PHE A 57 -32.29 -33.20 -0.28
CA PHE A 57 -31.21 -33.08 0.70
C PHE A 57 -30.34 -31.82 0.48
N SER A 58 -30.07 -31.43 -0.77
CA SER A 58 -29.21 -30.28 -1.05
C SER A 58 -29.80 -28.94 -0.53
N PRO A 59 -31.09 -28.61 -0.78
CA PRO A 59 -31.74 -27.45 -0.19
C PRO A 59 -31.84 -27.53 1.34
N PHE A 60 -32.13 -28.71 1.89
CA PHE A 60 -32.17 -28.92 3.35
C PHE A 60 -30.83 -28.56 3.99
N LEU A 61 -29.73 -29.07 3.43
CA LEU A 61 -28.37 -28.83 3.92
C LEU A 61 -27.98 -27.34 3.83
N MET A 62 -28.34 -26.67 2.72
CA MET A 62 -27.89 -25.29 2.44
C MET A 62 -28.75 -24.20 3.06
N GLN A 63 -30.05 -24.42 3.20
CA GLN A 63 -31.00 -23.39 3.62
C GLN A 63 -31.60 -23.71 4.99
N MET A 64 -31.95 -24.98 5.22
CA MET A 64 -32.70 -25.36 6.41
C MET A 64 -31.81 -25.57 7.63
N ILE A 65 -30.63 -26.19 7.49
CA ILE A 65 -29.71 -26.37 8.62
C ILE A 65 -29.27 -25.03 9.24
N PRO A 66 -28.85 -24.00 8.47
CA PRO A 66 -28.55 -22.70 9.06
C PRO A 66 -29.75 -22.09 9.80
N ALA A 67 -30.97 -22.26 9.28
CA ALA A 67 -32.19 -21.79 9.94
C ALA A 67 -32.49 -22.55 11.24
N ILE A 68 -32.30 -23.87 11.26
CA ILE A 68 -32.44 -24.71 12.46
C ILE A 68 -31.41 -24.32 13.53
N GLN A 69 -30.17 -24.03 13.12
CA GLN A 69 -29.12 -23.56 14.03
C GLN A 69 -29.42 -22.17 14.61
N LEU A 70 -30.09 -21.28 13.87
CA LEU A 70 -30.58 -20.00 14.39
C LEU A 70 -31.68 -20.16 15.44
N LEU A 71 -32.36 -21.31 15.48
CA LEU A 71 -33.34 -21.68 16.50
C LEU A 71 -32.70 -22.40 17.71
N ASP A 72 -31.37 -22.30 17.87
CA ASP A 72 -30.57 -23.00 18.89
C ASP A 72 -30.68 -24.53 18.85
N ILE A 73 -31.12 -25.09 17.73
CA ILE A 73 -31.18 -26.55 17.54
C ILE A 73 -29.85 -27.02 16.94
N SER A 74 -29.17 -27.83 17.72
CA SER A 74 -27.89 -28.44 17.36
C SER A 74 -28.06 -29.56 16.32
N VAL A 75 -27.37 -29.43 15.19
CA VAL A 75 -27.39 -30.45 14.12
C VAL A 75 -26.03 -31.16 14.04
N LEU A 76 -26.05 -32.48 14.22
CA LEU A 76 -24.86 -33.32 14.10
C LEU A 76 -24.70 -33.81 12.64
N LEU A 77 -23.76 -33.22 11.92
CA LEU A 77 -23.38 -33.63 10.57
C LEU A 77 -22.06 -34.40 10.57
N PRO A 78 -21.89 -35.39 9.67
CA PRO A 78 -20.57 -35.94 9.35
C PRO A 78 -19.58 -34.83 8.98
N LYS A 79 -18.30 -34.96 9.37
CA LYS A 79 -17.26 -33.96 9.08
C LYS A 79 -17.20 -33.54 7.59
N SER A 80 -17.50 -34.47 6.69
CA SER A 80 -17.52 -34.22 5.23
C SER A 80 -18.66 -33.33 4.74
N LEU A 81 -19.70 -33.10 5.56
CA LEU A 81 -20.88 -32.28 5.26
C LEU A 81 -20.93 -30.99 6.10
N GLN A 82 -20.08 -30.86 7.11
CA GLN A 82 -19.96 -29.63 7.91
C GLN A 82 -19.35 -28.47 7.11
N GLN A 83 -18.49 -28.77 6.13
CA GLN A 83 -17.93 -27.78 5.21
C GLN A 83 -18.23 -28.19 3.78
N ILE A 84 -19.21 -27.55 3.17
CA ILE A 84 -19.54 -27.77 1.76
C ILE A 84 -18.56 -26.96 0.92
N LEU A 85 -17.76 -27.66 0.13
CA LEU A 85 -16.76 -27.03 -0.72
C LEU A 85 -17.41 -26.56 -2.02
N LYS A 86 -17.07 -25.34 -2.44
CA LYS A 86 -17.40 -24.82 -3.77
C LYS A 86 -16.17 -24.89 -4.67
N PRO A 87 -16.31 -25.30 -5.94
CA PRO A 87 -15.21 -25.32 -6.88
C PRO A 87 -14.75 -23.90 -7.22
N LYS A 88 -13.44 -23.67 -7.19
CA LYS A 88 -12.80 -22.39 -7.52
C LYS A 88 -11.74 -22.57 -8.60
N PRO A 89 -11.51 -21.57 -9.47
CA PRO A 89 -10.43 -21.64 -10.44
C PRO A 89 -9.08 -21.61 -9.72
N SER A 90 -8.17 -22.50 -10.12
CA SER A 90 -6.81 -22.59 -9.63
C SER A 90 -5.84 -22.78 -10.80
N VAL A 91 -4.55 -22.67 -10.54
CA VAL A 91 -3.48 -22.80 -11.52
C VAL A 91 -2.39 -23.71 -10.99
N LYS A 92 -1.79 -24.48 -11.89
CA LYS A 92 -0.53 -25.18 -11.65
C LYS A 92 0.57 -24.45 -12.41
N LEU A 93 1.64 -24.06 -11.72
CA LEU A 93 2.78 -23.39 -12.32
C LEU A 93 3.92 -24.38 -12.57
N LYS A 94 4.48 -24.34 -13.79
CA LYS A 94 5.59 -25.17 -14.25
C LYS A 94 6.76 -24.30 -14.71
N ALA A 95 7.97 -24.84 -14.65
CA ALA A 95 9.16 -24.17 -15.19
C ALA A 95 9.29 -24.48 -16.70
N LYS A 96 9.64 -23.49 -17.52
CA LYS A 96 9.97 -23.72 -18.93
C LYS A 96 11.40 -24.24 -19.06
N THR A 97 11.57 -25.43 -19.62
CA THR A 97 12.86 -26.06 -19.92
C THR A 97 13.45 -25.48 -21.20
N SER A 98 13.98 -24.25 -21.17
CA SER A 98 14.83 -23.75 -22.26
C SER A 98 15.74 -22.58 -21.84
N GLY A 99 17.05 -22.83 -21.86
CA GLY A 99 18.10 -21.82 -22.02
C GLY A 99 18.48 -21.01 -20.78
N LYS A 100 19.80 -20.94 -20.51
CA LYS A 100 20.45 -20.10 -19.47
C LYS A 100 20.33 -18.59 -19.75
N SER A 101 19.13 -18.07 -19.99
CA SER A 101 18.89 -16.64 -20.21
C SER A 101 18.14 -16.07 -19.02
N TYR A 102 18.90 -15.59 -18.03
CA TYR A 102 18.45 -14.93 -16.79
C TYR A 102 17.66 -13.61 -16.98
N LEU A 103 17.16 -13.32 -18.17
CA LEU A 103 16.85 -11.94 -18.55
C LEU A 103 15.42 -11.50 -18.28
N ARG A 104 14.43 -12.40 -18.17
CA ARG A 104 13.05 -12.02 -17.79
C ARG A 104 12.26 -13.22 -17.25
N LEU A 105 11.55 -13.06 -16.12
CA LEU A 105 10.68 -14.11 -15.54
C LEU A 105 9.55 -14.56 -16.46
N ASP A 106 9.12 -13.69 -17.37
CA ASP A 106 8.03 -13.95 -18.32
C ASP A 106 8.31 -15.13 -19.27
N LYS A 107 9.60 -15.47 -19.46
CA LYS A 107 10.04 -16.60 -20.27
C LYS A 107 10.30 -17.88 -19.47
N LEU A 108 10.24 -17.82 -18.14
CA LEU A 108 10.66 -18.92 -17.26
C LEU A 108 9.49 -19.74 -16.69
N LEU A 109 8.28 -19.18 -16.69
CA LEU A 109 7.10 -19.82 -16.11
C LEU A 109 6.10 -20.22 -17.21
N ASP A 110 5.52 -21.40 -17.03
CA ASP A 110 4.35 -21.89 -17.75
C ASP A 110 3.23 -22.20 -16.76
N PHE A 111 1.99 -22.33 -17.24
CA PHE A 111 0.86 -22.62 -16.38
C PHE A 111 -0.15 -23.58 -17.00
N GLU A 112 -0.84 -24.31 -16.13
CA GLU A 112 -1.98 -25.16 -16.47
C GLU A 112 -3.16 -24.79 -15.60
N TRP A 113 -4.33 -24.59 -16.20
CA TRP A 113 -5.55 -24.32 -15.47
C TRP A 113 -6.04 -25.58 -14.72
N GLN A 114 -6.52 -25.39 -13.49
CA GLN A 114 -7.08 -26.45 -12.65
C GLN A 114 -8.31 -25.93 -11.88
N VAL A 115 -9.11 -26.83 -11.31
CA VAL A 115 -10.18 -26.49 -10.37
C VAL A 115 -9.77 -26.97 -8.97
N ALA A 116 -9.77 -26.06 -8.00
CA ALA A 116 -9.58 -26.40 -6.61
C ALA A 116 -10.93 -26.60 -5.91
N VAL A 117 -10.98 -27.63 -5.07
CA VAL A 117 -12.11 -27.99 -4.22
C VAL A 117 -11.54 -28.21 -2.82
N GLY A 118 -11.59 -27.15 -2.00
CA GLY A 118 -10.87 -27.13 -0.73
C GLY A 118 -9.36 -27.29 -0.96
N ASP A 119 -8.78 -28.36 -0.40
CA ASP A 119 -7.37 -28.72 -0.55
C ASP A 119 -7.10 -29.71 -1.70
N THR A 120 -8.14 -30.18 -2.39
CA THR A 120 -7.99 -31.10 -3.52
C THR A 120 -8.08 -30.36 -4.85
N ILE A 121 -7.33 -30.84 -5.84
CA ILE A 121 -7.33 -30.32 -7.21
C ILE A 121 -7.97 -31.31 -8.17
N MET A 122 -8.55 -30.75 -9.22
CA MET A 122 -9.23 -31.43 -10.31
C MET A 122 -8.71 -30.86 -11.63
N ASP A 123 -8.27 -31.73 -12.53
CA ASP A 123 -7.82 -31.33 -13.86
C ASP A 123 -9.00 -31.05 -14.80
N GLU A 124 -8.71 -30.56 -16.01
CA GLU A 124 -9.77 -30.22 -16.98
C GLU A 124 -10.60 -31.46 -17.38
N ALA A 125 -9.99 -32.64 -17.48
CA ALA A 125 -10.69 -33.86 -17.88
C ALA A 125 -11.66 -34.36 -16.80
N GLU A 126 -11.24 -34.31 -15.54
CA GLU A 126 -12.08 -34.60 -14.38
C GLU A 126 -13.20 -33.55 -14.24
N PHE A 127 -12.90 -32.27 -14.48
CA PHE A 127 -13.91 -31.21 -14.45
C PHE A 127 -14.96 -31.39 -15.55
N ARG A 128 -14.56 -31.78 -16.76
CA ARG A 128 -15.49 -32.13 -17.86
C ARG A 128 -16.40 -33.31 -17.51
N LYS A 129 -15.89 -34.33 -16.79
CA LYS A 129 -16.72 -35.43 -16.28
C LYS A 129 -17.71 -34.96 -15.22
N LEU A 130 -17.34 -33.95 -14.43
CA LEU A 130 -18.21 -33.37 -13.41
C LEU A 130 -19.32 -32.51 -14.03
N LEU A 131 -19.01 -31.77 -15.11
CA LEU A 131 -19.99 -31.04 -15.93
C LEU A 131 -21.08 -31.95 -16.53
N GLN A 132 -20.76 -33.23 -16.79
CA GLN A 132 -21.72 -34.22 -17.29
C GLN A 132 -22.64 -34.77 -16.19
N LYS A 133 -22.26 -34.65 -14.91
CA LYS A 133 -23.09 -35.04 -13.77
C LYS A 133 -23.97 -33.85 -13.37
N SER A 134 -25.24 -34.12 -13.13
CA SER A 134 -26.30 -33.13 -12.88
C SER A 134 -26.05 -32.26 -11.64
N GLU A 135 -26.69 -31.08 -11.63
CA GLU A 135 -26.68 -30.05 -10.57
C GLU A 135 -26.87 -30.60 -9.15
N GLY A 136 -26.23 -29.98 -8.16
CA GLY A 136 -26.45 -30.25 -6.73
C GLY A 136 -25.21 -30.76 -5.98
N LEU A 137 -25.44 -31.58 -4.96
CA LEU A 137 -24.39 -32.11 -4.09
C LEU A 137 -23.74 -33.35 -4.71
N ILE A 138 -22.47 -33.23 -5.10
CA ILE A 138 -21.70 -34.29 -5.75
C ILE A 138 -20.62 -34.80 -4.79
N ARG A 139 -20.52 -36.12 -4.63
CA ARG A 139 -19.42 -36.75 -3.89
C ARG A 139 -18.15 -36.75 -4.75
N PHE A 140 -17.09 -36.12 -4.27
CA PHE A 140 -15.77 -36.13 -4.89
C PHE A 140 -14.74 -36.64 -3.89
N LYS A 141 -14.11 -37.77 -4.20
CA LYS A 141 -13.21 -38.49 -3.29
C LYS A 141 -13.89 -38.73 -1.93
N THR A 142 -13.36 -38.12 -0.86
CA THR A 142 -13.87 -38.24 0.52
C THR A 142 -14.77 -37.06 0.94
N GLN A 143 -15.01 -36.08 0.07
CA GLN A 143 -15.72 -34.83 0.38
C GLN A 143 -16.96 -34.63 -0.51
N TYR A 144 -17.83 -33.71 -0.09
CA TYR A 144 -19.01 -33.30 -0.86
C TYR A 144 -18.82 -31.89 -1.42
N ILE A 145 -19.08 -31.75 -2.71
CA ILE A 145 -19.00 -30.48 -3.45
C ILE A 145 -20.42 -30.07 -3.79
N TYR A 146 -20.76 -28.81 -3.56
CA TYR A 146 -22.00 -28.26 -4.07
C TYR A 146 -21.75 -27.45 -5.33
N VAL A 147 -22.53 -27.74 -6.35
CA VAL A 147 -22.28 -27.24 -7.70
C VAL A 147 -23.57 -26.71 -8.33
N GLU A 148 -23.59 -25.41 -8.54
CA GLU A 148 -24.66 -24.71 -9.26
C GLU A 148 -24.31 -24.62 -10.76
N LYS A 149 -25.31 -24.72 -11.63
CA LYS A 149 -25.10 -24.60 -13.09
C LYS A 149 -24.45 -23.27 -13.49
N GLN A 150 -24.80 -22.18 -12.81
CA GLN A 150 -24.19 -20.87 -13.04
C GLN A 150 -22.70 -20.85 -12.69
N ASP A 151 -22.29 -21.51 -11.61
CA ASP A 151 -20.89 -21.57 -11.18
C ASP A 151 -20.06 -22.45 -12.12
N LEU A 152 -20.64 -23.56 -12.61
CA LEU A 152 -20.04 -24.40 -13.64
C LEU A 152 -19.86 -23.66 -14.96
N GLU A 153 -20.88 -22.94 -15.42
CA GLU A 153 -20.79 -22.14 -16.65
C GLU A 153 -19.77 -21.02 -16.54
N LYS A 154 -19.66 -20.35 -15.38
CA LYS A 154 -18.62 -19.34 -15.11
C LYS A 154 -17.23 -19.96 -15.15
N LEU A 155 -17.02 -21.09 -14.49
CA LEU A 155 -15.74 -21.81 -14.52
C LEU A 155 -15.42 -22.26 -15.95
N TYR A 156 -16.36 -22.87 -16.67
CA TYR A 156 -16.16 -23.31 -18.05
C TYR A 156 -15.85 -22.14 -19.01
N LYS A 157 -16.54 -21.01 -18.87
CA LYS A 157 -16.18 -19.77 -19.59
C LYS A 157 -14.78 -19.29 -19.22
N HIS A 158 -14.40 -19.40 -17.94
CA HIS A 158 -13.04 -19.09 -17.52
C HIS A 158 -12.01 -20.02 -18.20
N PHE A 159 -12.26 -21.32 -18.31
CA PHE A 159 -11.36 -22.24 -19.03
C PHE A 159 -11.29 -21.98 -20.54
N SER A 160 -12.43 -21.66 -21.17
CA SER A 160 -12.54 -21.55 -22.63
C SER A 160 -12.26 -20.15 -23.20
N GLN A 161 -12.45 -19.09 -22.41
CA GLN A 161 -12.33 -17.70 -22.86
C GLN A 161 -11.19 -16.92 -22.17
N SER A 162 -10.59 -17.44 -21.10
CA SER A 162 -9.53 -16.68 -20.42
C SER A 162 -8.30 -16.57 -21.31
N LYS A 163 -7.89 -15.32 -21.55
CA LYS A 163 -6.59 -14.97 -22.10
C LYS A 163 -5.50 -15.57 -21.21
N GLU A 164 -4.37 -15.94 -21.82
CA GLU A 164 -3.18 -16.41 -21.12
C GLU A 164 -2.88 -15.55 -19.88
N LEU A 165 -2.56 -16.19 -18.75
CA LEU A 165 -2.14 -15.47 -17.56
C LEU A 165 -0.89 -14.66 -17.88
N SER A 166 -0.94 -13.37 -17.54
CA SER A 166 0.27 -12.56 -17.62
C SER A 166 1.33 -13.11 -16.64
N SER A 167 2.60 -12.95 -16.98
CA SER A 167 3.70 -13.41 -16.13
C SER A 167 3.69 -12.75 -14.74
N ALA A 168 3.18 -11.53 -14.66
CA ALA A 168 2.96 -10.84 -13.38
C ALA A 168 1.89 -11.54 -12.53
N GLN A 169 0.80 -12.01 -13.13
CA GLN A 169 -0.23 -12.80 -12.44
C GLN A 169 0.30 -14.17 -12.02
N MET A 170 1.10 -14.84 -12.86
CA MET A 170 1.74 -16.11 -12.51
C MET A 170 2.67 -15.94 -11.30
N LEU A 171 3.54 -14.94 -11.32
CA LEU A 171 4.43 -14.66 -10.19
C LEU A 171 3.67 -14.27 -8.93
N ARG A 172 2.62 -13.43 -9.07
CA ARG A 172 1.76 -13.07 -7.95
C ARG A 172 1.13 -14.31 -7.31
N ALA A 173 0.59 -15.21 -8.13
CA ALA A 173 0.00 -16.47 -7.67
C ALA A 173 1.05 -17.34 -6.98
N ALA A 174 2.27 -17.41 -7.52
CA ALA A 174 3.38 -18.15 -6.94
C ALA A 174 3.82 -17.60 -5.57
N LEU A 175 3.86 -16.27 -5.41
CA LEU A 175 4.23 -15.61 -4.16
C LEU A 175 3.11 -15.63 -3.11
N SER A 176 1.85 -15.52 -3.54
CA SER A 176 0.69 -15.62 -2.63
C SER A 176 0.37 -17.06 -2.23
N GLY A 177 0.79 -18.04 -3.03
CA GLY A 177 0.36 -19.44 -2.91
C GLY A 177 -1.08 -19.68 -3.37
N GLU A 178 -1.72 -18.67 -3.98
CA GLU A 178 -3.15 -18.71 -4.32
C GLU A 178 -3.51 -17.91 -5.59
N TYR A 179 -4.51 -18.40 -6.32
CA TYR A 179 -5.14 -17.72 -7.46
C TYR A 179 -6.66 -17.76 -7.29
N GLY A 180 -7.35 -16.63 -7.46
CA GLY A 180 -8.81 -16.58 -7.32
C GLY A 180 -9.36 -17.00 -5.94
N GLY A 181 -8.53 -16.94 -4.88
CA GLY A 181 -8.89 -17.40 -3.54
C GLY A 181 -8.90 -18.93 -3.38
N ALA A 182 -8.19 -19.63 -4.27
CA ALA A 182 -7.87 -21.06 -4.18
C ALA A 182 -6.36 -21.26 -4.12
N LYS A 183 -5.91 -22.30 -3.40
CA LYS A 183 -4.50 -22.71 -3.39
C LYS A 183 -4.05 -23.12 -4.78
N ILE A 184 -2.84 -22.74 -5.13
CA ILE A 184 -2.20 -23.14 -6.38
C ILE A 184 -1.18 -24.25 -6.15
N PHE A 185 -0.88 -25.01 -7.20
CA PHE A 185 0.21 -25.96 -7.18
C PHE A 185 1.44 -25.34 -7.83
N ILE A 186 2.59 -25.45 -7.16
CA ILE A 186 3.87 -24.94 -7.66
C ILE A 186 4.83 -26.13 -7.71
N ASP A 187 5.32 -26.47 -8.90
CA ASP A 187 6.33 -27.51 -9.06
C ASP A 187 7.62 -27.14 -8.29
N GLU A 188 8.36 -28.15 -7.79
CA GLU A 188 9.59 -27.92 -6.99
C GLU A 188 10.64 -27.07 -7.72
N GLU A 189 10.76 -27.22 -9.04
CA GLU A 189 11.65 -26.42 -9.87
C GLU A 189 11.27 -24.94 -9.86
N VAL A 190 9.97 -24.63 -9.89
CA VAL A 190 9.46 -23.25 -9.83
C VAL A 190 9.69 -22.68 -8.44
N GLN A 191 9.48 -23.46 -7.38
CA GLN A 191 9.80 -23.02 -6.02
C GLN A 191 11.29 -22.70 -5.87
N LYS A 192 12.17 -23.54 -6.41
CA LYS A 192 13.62 -23.30 -6.40
C LYS A 192 13.99 -22.06 -7.20
N LEU A 193 13.39 -21.88 -8.38
CA LEU A 193 13.60 -20.70 -9.22
C LEU A 193 13.17 -19.42 -8.50
N ILE A 194 11.96 -19.40 -7.91
CA ILE A 194 11.49 -18.27 -7.12
C ILE A 194 12.42 -18.01 -5.95
N LYS A 195 12.84 -19.05 -5.24
CA LYS A 195 13.80 -18.92 -4.14
C LYS A 195 15.10 -18.28 -4.62
N GLU A 196 15.70 -18.76 -5.71
CA GLU A 196 16.92 -18.17 -6.30
C GLU A 196 16.71 -16.71 -6.76
N LEU A 197 15.49 -16.37 -7.22
CA LEU A 197 15.08 -15.03 -7.64
C LEU A 197 14.64 -14.11 -6.51
N THR A 198 14.39 -14.64 -5.31
CA THR A 198 14.08 -13.86 -4.10
C THR A 198 15.21 -13.85 -3.05
N GLU A 199 16.11 -14.83 -3.05
CA GLU A 199 17.19 -14.97 -2.08
C GLU A 199 18.25 -13.88 -2.23
N PHE A 200 18.63 -13.24 -1.13
CA PHE A 200 19.60 -12.15 -1.16
C PHE A 200 20.99 -12.66 -1.55
N LYS A 201 21.61 -12.03 -2.55
CA LYS A 201 23.03 -12.20 -2.87
C LYS A 201 23.70 -10.83 -2.81
N GLU A 202 24.79 -10.72 -2.06
CA GLU A 202 25.54 -9.48 -1.95
C GLU A 202 26.23 -9.19 -3.29
N ILE A 203 25.96 -8.01 -3.85
CA ILE A 203 26.59 -7.55 -5.08
C ILE A 203 27.82 -6.72 -4.70
N PRO A 204 28.99 -6.96 -5.34
CA PRO A 204 30.15 -6.12 -5.11
C PRO A 204 29.85 -4.65 -5.40
N VAL A 205 30.20 -3.78 -4.45
CA VAL A 205 30.06 -2.33 -4.59
C VAL A 205 30.89 -1.84 -5.79
N PRO A 206 30.36 -0.96 -6.64
CA PRO A 206 31.10 -0.46 -7.80
C PRO A 206 32.35 0.33 -7.38
N LYS A 207 33.42 0.17 -8.15
CA LYS A 207 34.75 0.77 -7.91
C LYS A 207 34.71 2.30 -7.97
N GLY A 208 33.82 2.86 -8.77
CA GLY A 208 33.65 4.31 -8.92
C GLY A 208 32.91 5.01 -7.76
N LEU A 209 32.46 4.27 -6.75
CA LEU A 209 31.73 4.85 -5.61
C LEU A 209 32.68 5.45 -4.58
N VAL A 210 32.58 6.77 -4.38
CA VAL A 210 33.36 7.53 -3.40
C VAL A 210 32.62 7.59 -2.05
N ALA A 211 32.35 6.42 -1.47
CA ALA A 211 31.75 6.29 -0.14
C ALA A 211 31.87 4.86 0.41
N GLN A 212 31.85 4.72 1.73
CA GLN A 212 31.66 3.43 2.37
C GLN A 212 30.18 3.21 2.68
N LEU A 213 29.55 2.29 1.95
CA LEU A 213 28.16 1.90 2.23
C LEU A 213 28.08 1.11 3.54
N ARG A 214 27.16 1.52 4.41
CA ARG A 214 26.77 0.75 5.61
C ARG A 214 26.19 -0.61 5.20
N PRO A 215 26.22 -1.64 6.05
CA PRO A 215 25.74 -2.99 5.69
C PRO A 215 24.31 -3.01 5.14
N TYR A 216 23.40 -2.24 5.73
CA TYR A 216 22.04 -2.13 5.20
C TYR A 216 22.02 -1.43 3.83
N GLN A 217 22.81 -0.38 3.61
CA GLN A 217 22.88 0.30 2.31
C GLN A 217 23.39 -0.63 1.21
N ARG A 218 24.40 -1.47 1.50
CA ARG A 218 24.87 -2.52 0.58
C ARG A 218 23.75 -3.50 0.21
N ARG A 219 22.97 -3.93 1.19
CA ARG A 219 21.81 -4.80 0.96
C ARG A 219 20.77 -4.15 0.05
N GLY A 220 20.45 -2.87 0.28
CA GLY A 220 19.45 -2.17 -0.52
C GLY A 220 19.92 -1.85 -1.93
N PHE A 221 21.19 -1.46 -2.11
CA PHE A 221 21.83 -1.35 -3.43
C PHE A 221 21.75 -2.69 -4.19
N SER A 222 22.21 -3.78 -3.57
CA SER A 222 22.23 -5.11 -4.18
C SER A 222 20.84 -5.55 -4.62
N TRP A 223 19.83 -5.24 -3.78
CA TRP A 223 18.44 -5.55 -4.06
C TRP A 223 17.87 -4.73 -5.23
N VAL A 224 18.10 -3.42 -5.28
CA VAL A 224 17.67 -2.57 -6.41
C VAL A 224 18.31 -3.05 -7.70
N TYR A 225 19.62 -3.27 -7.70
CA TYR A 225 20.35 -3.73 -8.88
C TYR A 225 19.83 -5.09 -9.36
N ARG A 226 19.62 -6.04 -8.45
CA ARG A 226 19.08 -7.35 -8.78
C ARG A 226 17.71 -7.25 -9.43
N ASN A 227 16.77 -6.53 -8.82
CA ASN A 227 15.43 -6.37 -9.36
C ASN A 227 15.48 -5.83 -10.79
N ALA A 228 16.34 -4.82 -11.03
CA ALA A 228 16.54 -4.29 -12.37
C ALA A 228 17.07 -5.36 -13.36
N ARG A 229 18.03 -6.19 -12.93
CA ARG A 229 18.61 -7.27 -13.78
C ARG A 229 17.60 -8.35 -14.17
N ILE A 230 16.61 -8.63 -13.33
CA ILE A 230 15.56 -9.62 -13.60
C ILE A 230 14.30 -9.00 -14.25
N GLY A 231 14.30 -7.70 -14.50
CA GLY A 231 13.23 -6.97 -15.18
C GLY A 231 12.08 -6.51 -14.26
N PHE A 232 12.32 -6.37 -12.96
CA PHE A 232 11.37 -5.84 -11.99
C PHE A 232 11.76 -4.46 -11.48
N GLY A 233 10.75 -3.66 -11.16
CA GLY A 233 10.94 -2.39 -10.47
C GLY A 233 11.14 -2.57 -8.97
N SER A 234 11.61 -1.51 -8.34
CA SER A 234 11.93 -1.47 -6.91
C SER A 234 11.25 -0.30 -6.22
N VAL A 235 10.73 -0.53 -5.03
CA VAL A 235 10.25 0.50 -4.10
C VAL A 235 11.17 0.51 -2.87
N LEU A 236 12.07 1.49 -2.80
CA LEU A 236 12.87 1.76 -1.59
C LEU A 236 12.09 2.71 -0.68
N ALA A 237 11.48 2.13 0.34
CA ALA A 237 10.63 2.78 1.32
C ALA A 237 11.30 2.96 2.69
N ASP A 238 12.63 3.03 2.72
CA ASP A 238 13.38 3.28 3.95
C ASP A 238 13.07 4.64 4.56
N ASP A 239 13.13 4.72 5.89
CA ASP A 239 12.99 5.99 6.62
C ASP A 239 13.96 7.07 6.09
N MET A 240 13.48 8.31 6.11
CA MET A 240 14.24 9.46 5.63
C MET A 240 15.55 9.60 6.40
N GLY A 241 16.68 9.72 5.69
CA GLY A 241 18.02 9.79 6.29
C GLY A 241 18.79 8.47 6.33
N LEU A 242 18.18 7.35 5.94
CA LEU A 242 18.92 6.07 5.73
C LEU A 242 19.75 6.05 4.41
N GLY A 243 19.80 7.16 3.67
CA GLY A 243 20.56 7.25 2.43
C GLY A 243 19.98 6.37 1.32
N LYS A 244 18.73 6.63 0.91
CA LYS A 244 18.13 5.98 -0.26
C LYS A 244 18.84 6.40 -1.56
N THR A 245 19.17 7.69 -1.66
CA THR A 245 19.86 8.28 -2.81
C THR A 245 21.18 7.59 -3.12
N ILE A 246 22.06 7.43 -2.13
CA ILE A 246 23.36 6.76 -2.34
C ILE A 246 23.24 5.29 -2.78
N GLN A 247 22.17 4.59 -2.36
CA GLN A 247 21.91 3.22 -2.81
C GLN A 247 21.53 3.17 -4.30
N VAL A 248 20.75 4.14 -4.77
CA VAL A 248 20.43 4.30 -6.20
C VAL A 248 21.66 4.72 -6.99
N ILE A 249 22.46 5.67 -6.48
CA ILE A 249 23.71 6.09 -7.13
C ILE A 249 24.65 4.90 -7.31
N ALA A 250 24.78 4.03 -6.31
CA ALA A 250 25.55 2.79 -6.43
C ALA A 250 25.00 1.86 -7.52
N ALA A 251 23.67 1.73 -7.65
CA ALA A 251 23.07 0.95 -8.74
C ALA A 251 23.37 1.56 -10.12
N VAL A 252 23.26 2.89 -10.25
CA VAL A 252 23.58 3.61 -11.50
C VAL A 252 25.06 3.46 -11.89
N LEU A 253 25.97 3.60 -10.93
CA LEU A 253 27.39 3.33 -11.15
C LEU A 253 27.63 1.90 -11.63
N LYS A 254 26.91 0.92 -11.04
CA LYS A 254 27.03 -0.47 -11.47
C LYS A 254 26.56 -0.68 -12.91
N PHE A 255 25.47 -0.04 -13.33
CA PHE A 255 25.04 -0.06 -14.73
C PHE A 255 26.07 0.57 -15.67
N LYS A 256 26.77 1.63 -15.22
CA LYS A 256 27.87 2.23 -15.99
C LYS A 256 29.06 1.29 -16.15
N GLU A 257 29.49 0.62 -15.09
CA GLU A 257 30.57 -0.38 -15.14
C GLU A 257 30.28 -1.53 -16.12
N GLU A 258 29.00 -1.86 -16.29
CA GLU A 258 28.53 -2.90 -17.22
C GLU A 258 28.33 -2.41 -18.65
N GLY A 259 28.63 -1.14 -18.93
CA GLY A 259 28.49 -0.54 -20.26
C GLY A 259 27.05 -0.22 -20.67
N ILE A 260 26.06 -0.44 -19.81
CA ILE A 260 24.64 -0.20 -20.11
C ILE A 260 24.38 1.28 -20.44
N LEU A 261 25.08 2.19 -19.75
CA LEU A 261 24.89 3.63 -19.94
C LEU A 261 25.50 4.20 -21.23
N ALA A 262 26.19 3.35 -22.01
CA ALA A 262 26.66 3.71 -23.35
C ALA A 262 25.48 3.95 -24.31
N ASP A 263 24.48 3.07 -24.28
CA ASP A 263 23.33 3.11 -25.21
C ASP A 263 22.05 3.65 -24.55
N GLN A 264 21.93 3.54 -23.24
CA GLN A 264 20.74 3.92 -22.47
C GLN A 264 21.07 4.93 -21.39
N LYS A 265 20.07 5.67 -20.91
CA LYS A 265 20.24 6.73 -19.91
C LYS A 265 19.37 6.49 -18.68
N ILE A 266 19.64 7.23 -17.61
CA ILE A 266 18.83 7.22 -16.38
C ILE A 266 18.05 8.53 -16.30
N LEU A 267 16.75 8.45 -15.99
CA LEU A 267 15.93 9.62 -15.68
C LEU A 267 15.63 9.64 -14.19
N VAL A 268 15.95 10.74 -13.51
CA VAL A 268 15.55 10.99 -12.12
C VAL A 268 14.49 12.08 -12.11
N ILE A 269 13.34 11.79 -11.49
CA ILE A 269 12.24 12.73 -11.31
C ILE A 269 12.10 12.99 -9.82
N ALA A 270 12.34 14.22 -9.38
CA ALA A 270 12.27 14.59 -7.96
C ALA A 270 11.47 15.89 -7.75
N PRO A 271 11.05 16.22 -6.52
CA PRO A 271 10.57 17.55 -6.20
C PRO A 271 11.60 18.63 -6.62
N THR A 272 11.13 19.80 -7.06
CA THR A 272 12.02 20.88 -7.56
C THR A 272 13.10 21.28 -6.56
N GLY A 273 12.83 21.18 -5.25
CA GLY A 273 13.80 21.48 -4.20
C GLY A 273 14.93 20.45 -4.06
N LEU A 274 14.79 19.25 -4.63
CA LEU A 274 15.77 18.16 -4.49
C LEU A 274 16.65 17.97 -5.74
N LEU A 275 16.38 18.65 -6.86
CA LEU A 275 17.11 18.46 -8.11
C LEU A 275 18.62 18.67 -7.94
N THR A 276 18.98 19.76 -7.26
CA THR A 276 20.38 20.12 -7.01
C THR A 276 21.02 19.25 -5.94
N ASN A 277 20.25 18.76 -4.96
CA ASN A 277 20.74 17.78 -4.00
C ASN A 277 21.14 16.48 -4.72
N TRP A 278 20.30 15.97 -5.62
CA TRP A 278 20.64 14.82 -6.45
C TRP A 278 21.91 15.04 -7.26
N GLN A 279 22.05 16.19 -7.94
CA GLN A 279 23.26 16.52 -8.69
C GLN A 279 24.50 16.55 -7.79
N ALA A 280 24.42 17.20 -6.63
CA ALA A 280 25.52 17.29 -5.67
C ALA A 280 25.90 15.91 -5.11
N GLU A 281 24.92 15.04 -4.83
CA GLU A 281 25.18 13.67 -4.36
C GLU A 281 25.85 12.82 -5.44
N PHE A 282 25.45 12.93 -6.71
CA PHE A 282 26.16 12.27 -7.81
C PHE A 282 27.59 12.79 -7.94
N GLN A 283 27.80 14.10 -7.92
CA GLN A 283 29.16 14.67 -7.99
C GLN A 283 30.04 14.22 -6.82
N LYS A 284 29.47 14.10 -5.62
CA LYS A 284 30.17 13.66 -4.42
C LYS A 284 30.49 12.17 -4.43
N PHE A 285 29.50 11.32 -4.71
CA PHE A 285 29.61 9.87 -4.53
C PHE A 285 29.98 9.12 -5.82
N ALA A 286 29.76 9.72 -6.97
CA ALA A 286 29.94 9.11 -8.29
C ALA A 286 30.45 10.15 -9.31
N PRO A 287 31.60 10.80 -9.08
CA PRO A 287 32.10 11.90 -9.92
C PRO A 287 32.33 11.49 -11.39
N GLY A 288 32.48 10.19 -11.66
CA GLY A 288 32.56 9.66 -13.02
C GLY A 288 31.23 9.55 -13.76
N ILE A 289 30.10 9.97 -13.19
CA ILE A 289 28.78 9.98 -13.83
C ILE A 289 28.47 11.38 -14.35
N ASN A 290 28.15 11.50 -15.65
CA ASN A 290 27.76 12.78 -16.24
C ASN A 290 26.28 13.05 -15.92
N VAL A 291 26.01 14.13 -15.18
CA VAL A 291 24.66 14.45 -14.69
C VAL A 291 24.20 15.82 -15.19
N GLU A 292 23.02 15.84 -15.79
CA GLU A 292 22.40 17.07 -16.30
C GLU A 292 21.04 17.36 -15.67
N ILE A 293 20.75 18.65 -15.45
CA ILE A 293 19.45 19.12 -14.93
C ILE A 293 18.60 19.64 -16.09
N TYR A 294 17.49 18.95 -16.35
CA TYR A 294 16.46 19.39 -17.29
C TYR A 294 15.35 20.15 -16.57
N HIS A 295 15.55 21.47 -16.40
CA HIS A 295 14.59 22.36 -15.74
C HIS A 295 14.71 23.81 -16.25
N GLY A 296 13.67 24.62 -16.02
CA GLY A 296 13.66 26.05 -16.36
C GLY A 296 13.24 26.36 -17.81
N PRO A 297 13.13 27.65 -18.17
CA PRO A 297 12.58 28.10 -19.46
C PRO A 297 13.50 27.85 -20.66
N GLN A 298 14.82 27.76 -20.44
CA GLN A 298 15.83 27.54 -21.50
C GLN A 298 16.18 26.06 -21.71
N ARG A 299 15.41 25.13 -21.10
CA ARG A 299 15.66 23.69 -21.23
C ARG A 299 15.44 23.24 -22.67
N ASP A 300 16.41 22.54 -23.23
CA ASP A 300 16.33 22.00 -24.59
C ASP A 300 16.86 20.58 -24.63
N PHE A 301 15.95 19.61 -24.76
CA PHE A 301 16.31 18.20 -24.78
C PHE A 301 17.20 17.82 -25.96
N LYS A 302 17.15 18.58 -27.08
CA LYS A 302 17.96 18.32 -28.27
C LYS A 302 19.41 18.77 -28.15
N LYS A 303 19.69 19.70 -27.22
CA LYS A 303 21.04 20.21 -26.96
C LYS A 303 21.79 19.39 -25.90
N LEU A 304 21.08 18.49 -25.21
CA LEU A 304 21.68 17.59 -24.24
C LEU A 304 22.44 16.49 -24.99
N ASN A 305 23.76 16.66 -25.10
CA ASN A 305 24.66 15.62 -25.55
C ASN A 305 25.50 15.17 -24.35
N ASP A 306 25.85 13.88 -24.30
CA ASP A 306 26.86 13.33 -23.39
C ASP A 306 26.55 13.39 -21.87
N TYR A 307 25.34 12.99 -21.49
CA TYR A 307 24.98 12.70 -20.08
C TYR A 307 24.76 11.21 -19.86
N ASP A 308 24.88 10.75 -18.61
CA ASP A 308 24.45 9.42 -18.16
C ASP A 308 23.10 9.50 -17.44
N VAL A 309 22.90 10.56 -16.66
CA VAL A 309 21.72 10.80 -15.82
C VAL A 309 21.11 12.15 -16.14
N LEU A 310 19.80 12.16 -16.40
CA LEU A 310 19.01 13.39 -16.51
C LEU A 310 18.13 13.56 -15.27
N ILE A 311 18.21 14.71 -14.61
CA ILE A 311 17.41 15.04 -13.45
C ILE A 311 16.34 16.07 -13.84
N THR A 312 15.09 15.83 -13.50
CA THR A 312 13.99 16.76 -13.76
C THR A 312 12.96 16.77 -12.64
N SER A 313 12.01 17.71 -12.69
CA SER A 313 10.94 17.80 -11.71
C SER A 313 9.64 17.18 -12.19
N TYR A 314 8.77 16.78 -11.26
CA TYR A 314 7.43 16.27 -11.58
C TYR A 314 6.61 17.22 -12.47
N GLY A 315 6.72 18.53 -12.25
CA GLY A 315 6.05 19.54 -13.07
C GLY A 315 6.53 19.52 -14.52
N ILE A 316 7.85 19.41 -14.74
CA ILE A 316 8.43 19.31 -16.08
C ILE A 316 8.15 17.95 -16.71
N ALA A 317 8.23 16.86 -15.94
CA ALA A 317 7.87 15.53 -16.41
C ALA A 317 6.41 15.46 -16.89
N ARG A 318 5.52 16.25 -16.29
CA ARG A 318 4.14 16.42 -16.75
C ARG A 318 4.04 17.23 -18.05
N SER A 319 4.66 18.42 -18.11
CA SER A 319 4.54 19.30 -19.29
C SER A 319 5.23 18.74 -20.53
N ASP A 320 6.38 18.08 -20.33
CA ASP A 320 7.29 17.64 -21.39
C ASP A 320 7.26 16.12 -21.58
N ALA A 321 6.19 15.45 -21.11
CA ALA A 321 6.09 13.99 -21.14
C ALA A 321 6.26 13.42 -22.56
N SER A 322 5.79 14.13 -23.59
CA SER A 322 5.94 13.75 -25.00
C SER A 322 7.39 13.77 -25.48
N ILE A 323 8.23 14.63 -24.90
CA ILE A 323 9.66 14.72 -25.18
C ILE A 323 10.40 13.61 -24.43
N LEU A 324 10.15 13.49 -23.11
CA LEU A 324 10.82 12.50 -22.27
C LEU A 324 10.52 11.05 -22.71
N LYS A 325 9.35 10.77 -23.29
CA LYS A 325 9.01 9.46 -23.90
C LYS A 325 9.93 9.02 -25.03
N LYS A 326 10.63 9.95 -25.68
CA LYS A 326 11.53 9.66 -26.80
C LYS A 326 12.93 9.24 -26.32
N GLY A 327 13.24 9.46 -25.04
CA GLY A 327 14.51 9.03 -24.46
C GLY A 327 14.60 7.51 -24.35
N ASN A 328 15.81 6.98 -24.55
CA ASN A 328 16.13 5.58 -24.33
C ASN A 328 16.54 5.36 -22.87
N TRP A 329 15.58 5.07 -21.99
CA TRP A 329 15.79 4.98 -20.55
C TRP A 329 16.04 3.54 -20.10
N HIS A 330 17.18 3.31 -19.45
CA HIS A 330 17.42 2.06 -18.74
C HIS A 330 16.63 2.01 -17.42
N ALA A 331 16.61 3.12 -16.69
CA ALA A 331 15.83 3.26 -15.47
C ALA A 331 15.19 4.64 -15.34
N VAL A 332 13.97 4.68 -14.81
CA VAL A 332 13.32 5.91 -14.34
C VAL A 332 13.18 5.82 -12.83
N VAL A 333 13.88 6.70 -12.14
CA VAL A 333 13.86 6.86 -10.69
C VAL A 333 12.90 7.99 -10.35
N ILE A 334 11.94 7.73 -9.46
CA ILE A 334 11.12 8.79 -8.85
C ILE A 334 11.51 8.93 -7.38
N ASP A 335 11.75 10.16 -6.96
CA ASP A 335 11.99 10.50 -5.56
C ASP A 335 10.74 11.14 -4.94
N GLU A 336 10.52 10.91 -3.65
CA GLU A 336 9.27 11.27 -2.96
C GLU A 336 8.03 10.76 -3.73
N ALA A 337 7.94 9.44 -3.91
CA ALA A 337 6.92 8.77 -4.72
C ALA A 337 5.47 9.05 -4.28
N GLN A 338 5.23 9.63 -3.10
CA GLN A 338 3.93 10.16 -2.71
C GLN A 338 3.43 11.27 -3.67
N ASN A 339 4.30 11.88 -4.48
CA ASN A 339 3.93 12.78 -5.57
C ASN A 339 3.09 12.09 -6.69
N ILE A 340 3.04 10.75 -6.73
CA ILE A 340 2.20 9.98 -7.65
C ILE A 340 1.12 9.16 -6.94
N LYS A 341 0.78 9.49 -5.69
CA LYS A 341 -0.16 8.72 -4.86
C LYS A 341 -1.55 8.54 -5.47
N ASN A 342 -2.01 9.53 -6.25
CA ASN A 342 -3.30 9.47 -6.95
C ASN A 342 -3.10 9.17 -8.44
N GLN A 343 -3.57 8.00 -8.88
CA GLN A 343 -3.49 7.52 -10.27
C GLN A 343 -4.18 8.42 -11.29
N ASN A 344 -5.19 9.19 -10.88
CA ASN A 344 -6.04 9.96 -11.79
C ASN A 344 -5.42 11.30 -12.19
N THR A 345 -4.40 11.76 -11.46
CA THR A 345 -3.76 13.06 -11.71
C THR A 345 -3.01 13.04 -13.04
N ALA A 346 -3.01 14.18 -13.74
CA ALA A 346 -2.25 14.33 -14.99
C ALA A 346 -0.74 14.09 -14.78
N GLN A 347 -0.22 14.44 -13.61
CA GLN A 347 1.16 14.19 -13.22
C GLN A 347 1.48 12.69 -13.15
N THR A 348 0.69 11.91 -12.41
CA THR A 348 0.88 10.44 -12.32
C THR A 348 0.78 9.78 -13.69
N LYS A 349 -0.23 10.15 -14.48
CA LYS A 349 -0.39 9.62 -15.84
C LYS A 349 0.80 9.95 -16.74
N ALA A 350 1.33 11.17 -16.67
CA ALA A 350 2.49 11.58 -17.44
C ALA A 350 3.75 10.79 -17.05
N VAL A 351 4.06 10.69 -15.75
CA VAL A 351 5.20 9.93 -15.24
C VAL A 351 5.07 8.45 -15.61
N LYS A 352 3.90 7.82 -15.37
CA LYS A 352 3.59 6.45 -15.79
C LYS A 352 3.48 6.29 -17.31
N SER A 353 3.67 7.32 -18.13
CA SER A 353 3.66 7.15 -19.58
C SER A 353 5.06 7.10 -20.20
N ILE A 354 6.10 7.43 -19.42
CA ILE A 354 7.51 7.30 -19.81
C ILE A 354 7.86 5.82 -19.87
N LYS A 355 8.52 5.40 -20.96
CA LYS A 355 8.98 4.03 -21.18
C LYS A 355 10.38 3.86 -20.63
N SER A 356 10.65 2.73 -19.99
CA SER A 356 11.93 2.39 -19.39
C SER A 356 11.98 0.88 -19.17
N ASP A 357 13.18 0.31 -19.12
CA ASP A 357 13.36 -1.09 -18.75
C ASP A 357 13.10 -1.31 -17.26
N ASN A 358 13.52 -0.34 -16.43
CA ASN A 358 13.41 -0.42 -14.97
C ASN A 358 12.71 0.81 -14.38
N PHE A 359 11.95 0.61 -13.30
CA PHE A 359 11.25 1.68 -12.58
C PHE A 359 11.57 1.60 -11.09
N ILE A 360 12.21 2.63 -10.56
CA ILE A 360 12.63 2.71 -9.15
C ILE A 360 11.85 3.82 -8.47
N ALA A 361 11.23 3.55 -7.33
CA ALA A 361 10.52 4.52 -6.53
C ALA A 361 11.15 4.65 -5.15
N LEU A 362 11.44 5.88 -4.74
CA LEU A 362 11.92 6.21 -3.40
C LEU A 362 10.81 6.90 -2.63
N SER A 363 10.58 6.47 -1.39
CA SER A 363 9.63 7.14 -0.50
C SER A 363 10.09 7.00 0.96
N GLY A 364 9.82 8.00 1.79
CA GLY A 364 9.88 7.84 3.26
C GLY A 364 8.61 7.24 3.85
N THR A 365 7.49 7.37 3.14
CA THR A 365 6.13 7.05 3.59
C THR A 365 5.34 6.43 2.43
N PRO A 366 5.61 5.15 2.06
CA PRO A 366 4.93 4.47 0.95
C PRO A 366 3.40 4.35 1.14
N VAL A 367 2.92 4.47 2.38
CA VAL A 367 1.51 4.55 2.77
C VAL A 367 1.41 5.72 3.75
N GLU A 368 0.72 6.80 3.38
CA GLU A 368 0.39 7.89 4.31
C GLU A 368 -1.00 7.67 4.89
N ASN A 369 -2.00 7.47 4.04
CA ASN A 369 -3.41 7.49 4.45
C ASN A 369 -4.22 6.30 3.97
N ARG A 370 -3.91 5.76 2.77
CA ARG A 370 -4.73 4.71 2.12
C ARG A 370 -3.85 3.71 1.37
N LEU A 371 -4.26 2.44 1.34
CA LEU A 371 -3.60 1.37 0.59
C LEU A 371 -3.62 1.61 -0.94
N SER A 372 -4.55 2.42 -1.43
CA SER A 372 -4.55 2.85 -2.84
C SER A 372 -3.30 3.66 -3.23
N GLU A 373 -2.66 4.34 -2.26
CA GLU A 373 -1.39 5.05 -2.48
C GLU A 373 -0.25 4.05 -2.74
N LEU A 374 -0.17 2.99 -1.92
CA LEU A 374 0.76 1.87 -2.14
C LEU A 374 0.52 1.21 -3.49
N TRP A 375 -0.73 0.95 -3.85
CA TRP A 375 -1.06 0.39 -5.16
C TRP A 375 -0.53 1.28 -6.29
N SER A 376 -0.67 2.60 -6.19
CA SER A 376 -0.19 3.51 -7.25
C SER A 376 1.33 3.44 -7.43
N ILE A 377 2.09 3.38 -6.32
CA ILE A 377 3.56 3.26 -6.33
C ILE A 377 4.00 1.87 -6.82
N MET A 378 3.32 0.81 -6.39
CA MET A 378 3.56 -0.55 -6.84
C MET A 378 3.26 -0.72 -8.32
N ASP A 379 2.18 -0.13 -8.83
CA ASP A 379 1.86 -0.15 -10.26
C ASP A 379 2.82 0.71 -11.08
N TYR A 380 3.43 1.77 -10.51
CA TYR A 380 4.51 2.47 -11.19
C TYR A 380 5.75 1.59 -11.36
N SER A 381 6.20 0.93 -10.28
CA SER A 381 7.40 0.08 -10.30
C SER A 381 7.20 -1.21 -11.08
N ASN A 382 6.04 -1.85 -10.91
CA ASN A 382 5.69 -3.17 -11.43
C ASN A 382 4.26 -3.16 -11.98
N ARG A 383 4.09 -2.58 -13.18
CA ARG A 383 2.77 -2.36 -13.80
C ARG A 383 1.92 -3.61 -13.87
N GLY A 384 0.65 -3.49 -13.45
CA GLY A 384 -0.32 -4.57 -13.49
C GLY A 384 -0.06 -5.72 -12.52
N PHE A 385 1.04 -5.71 -11.76
CA PHE A 385 1.37 -6.77 -10.81
C PHE A 385 0.27 -6.98 -9.76
N LEU A 386 -0.26 -5.90 -9.21
CA LEU A 386 -1.37 -5.94 -8.25
C LEU A 386 -2.77 -5.88 -8.90
N GLY A 387 -2.86 -6.09 -10.22
CA GLY A 387 -4.12 -5.99 -10.95
C GLY A 387 -4.62 -4.55 -11.07
N SER A 388 -5.88 -4.40 -11.43
CA SER A 388 -6.53 -3.07 -11.50
C SER A 388 -6.74 -2.47 -10.10
N LEU A 389 -6.86 -1.14 -9.99
CA LEU A 389 -7.17 -0.52 -8.70
C LEU A 389 -8.47 -1.05 -8.09
N LYS A 390 -9.46 -1.38 -8.92
CA LYS A 390 -10.74 -1.95 -8.46
C LYS A 390 -10.52 -3.34 -7.84
N GLU A 391 -9.84 -4.23 -8.56
CA GLU A 391 -9.48 -5.57 -8.08
C GLU A 391 -8.65 -5.50 -6.79
N PHE A 392 -7.68 -4.58 -6.73
CA PHE A 392 -6.86 -4.38 -5.54
C PHE A 392 -7.68 -3.89 -4.34
N THR A 393 -8.58 -2.93 -4.55
CA THR A 393 -9.45 -2.41 -3.50
C THR A 393 -10.38 -3.50 -2.96
N GLU A 394 -10.95 -4.33 -3.84
CA GLU A 394 -11.84 -5.43 -3.43
C GLU A 394 -11.07 -6.56 -2.74
N THR A 395 -9.87 -6.90 -3.22
CA THR A 395 -9.07 -8.04 -2.73
C THR A 395 -8.27 -7.72 -1.47
N TYR A 396 -7.75 -6.49 -1.36
CA TYR A 396 -6.85 -6.08 -0.26
C TYR A 396 -7.37 -4.85 0.47
N GLY A 397 -7.78 -3.80 -0.25
CA GLY A 397 -8.18 -2.51 0.33
C GLY A 397 -9.30 -2.62 1.37
N ASN A 398 -10.49 -3.05 0.96
CA ASN A 398 -11.66 -3.14 1.83
C ASN A 398 -11.46 -4.15 2.97
N PRO A 399 -10.95 -5.38 2.75
CA PRO A 399 -10.70 -6.30 3.87
C PRO A 399 -9.75 -5.74 4.93
N ILE A 400 -8.67 -5.06 4.51
CA ILE A 400 -7.69 -4.53 5.47
C ILE A 400 -8.20 -3.25 6.14
N GLU A 401 -8.70 -2.28 5.38
CA GLU A 401 -9.06 -0.95 5.91
C GLU A 401 -10.41 -0.93 6.64
N GLN A 402 -11.38 -1.77 6.25
CA GLN A 402 -12.73 -1.76 6.81
C GLN A 402 -13.00 -2.93 7.76
N LEU A 403 -12.46 -4.12 7.45
CA LEU A 403 -12.70 -5.34 8.22
C LEU A 403 -11.53 -5.70 9.16
N ASN A 404 -10.42 -4.96 9.12
CA ASN A 404 -9.19 -5.23 9.88
C ASN A 404 -8.66 -6.67 9.68
N ASP A 405 -8.80 -7.21 8.47
CA ASP A 405 -8.35 -8.56 8.13
C ASP A 405 -6.81 -8.65 8.08
N ARG A 406 -6.24 -9.28 9.10
CA ARG A 406 -4.79 -9.49 9.23
C ARG A 406 -4.24 -10.53 8.26
N GLU A 407 -5.00 -11.55 7.91
CA GLU A 407 -4.53 -12.58 6.97
C GLU A 407 -4.35 -11.99 5.57
N THR A 408 -5.29 -11.14 5.15
CA THR A 408 -5.19 -10.41 3.90
C THR A 408 -4.03 -9.40 3.91
N ALA A 409 -3.76 -8.76 5.04
CA ALA A 409 -2.59 -7.88 5.20
C ALA A 409 -1.26 -8.64 5.07
N ASP A 410 -1.14 -9.80 5.73
CA ASP A 410 0.06 -10.64 5.64
C ASP A 410 0.24 -11.23 4.23
N LYS A 411 -0.85 -11.54 3.54
CA LYS A 411 -0.84 -11.93 2.13
C LYS A 411 -0.30 -10.80 1.25
N LEU A 412 -0.80 -9.57 1.41
CA LEU A 412 -0.30 -8.42 0.66
C LEU A 412 1.18 -8.18 0.93
N LYS A 413 1.62 -8.32 2.19
CA LYS A 413 3.02 -8.19 2.59
C LYS A 413 3.90 -9.22 1.89
N ARG A 414 3.50 -10.51 1.85
CA ARG A 414 4.24 -11.57 1.14
C ARG A 414 4.37 -11.28 -0.36
N VAL A 415 3.28 -10.84 -1.00
CA VAL A 415 3.24 -10.54 -2.43
C VAL A 415 4.10 -9.32 -2.79
N THR A 416 4.17 -8.32 -1.92
CA THR A 416 4.91 -7.07 -2.18
C THR A 416 6.37 -7.09 -1.70
N ALA A 417 6.73 -7.95 -0.75
CA ALA A 417 8.06 -8.01 -0.14
C ALA A 417 9.24 -8.11 -1.13
N PRO A 418 9.18 -8.84 -2.27
CA PRO A 418 10.27 -8.87 -3.24
C PRO A 418 10.54 -7.52 -3.93
N PHE A 419 9.54 -6.63 -3.95
CA PHE A 419 9.55 -5.38 -4.71
C PHE A 419 9.47 -4.13 -3.84
N LEU A 420 9.20 -4.30 -2.54
CA LEU A 420 9.15 -3.23 -1.56
C LEU A 420 10.09 -3.53 -0.40
N MET A 421 11.13 -2.70 -0.26
CA MET A 421 12.03 -2.74 0.87
C MET A 421 11.74 -1.55 1.79
N ARG A 422 11.41 -1.82 3.05
CA ARG A 422 11.20 -0.79 4.07
C ARG A 422 12.00 -1.12 5.32
N ARG A 423 12.81 -0.15 5.76
CA ARG A 423 13.60 -0.20 7.00
C ARG A 423 13.35 1.03 7.84
N LEU A 424 13.16 0.83 9.14
CA LEU A 424 12.85 1.89 10.08
C LEU A 424 14.09 2.33 10.84
N LYS A 425 14.12 3.59 11.29
CA LYS A 425 15.21 4.09 12.13
C LYS A 425 15.28 3.41 13.49
N SER A 426 14.13 3.01 14.00
CA SER A 426 13.98 2.29 15.27
C SER A 426 14.47 0.84 15.21
N ASP A 427 14.80 0.32 14.03
CA ASP A 427 15.34 -1.02 13.88
C ASP A 427 16.80 -1.06 14.37
N LYS A 428 16.99 -1.59 15.59
CA LYS A 428 18.30 -1.72 16.23
C LYS A 428 19.28 -2.59 15.43
N SER A 429 18.81 -3.40 14.48
CA SER A 429 19.69 -4.17 13.58
C SER A 429 20.31 -3.30 12.46
N ILE A 430 19.86 -2.05 12.32
CA ILE A 430 20.22 -1.13 11.23
C ILE A 430 20.97 0.09 11.77
N ILE A 431 20.59 0.56 12.95
CA ILE A 431 21.11 1.78 13.57
C ILE A 431 21.54 1.46 14.99
N SER A 432 22.84 1.22 15.16
CA SER A 432 23.53 1.28 16.46
C SER A 432 24.01 2.70 16.79
N ASP A 433 24.08 3.60 15.80
CA ASP A 433 24.93 4.79 15.86
C ASP A 433 24.19 6.15 15.74
N LEU A 434 22.86 6.18 15.63
CA LEU A 434 22.12 7.46 15.66
C LEU A 434 21.57 7.69 17.08
N PRO A 435 21.78 8.89 17.67
CA PRO A 435 21.15 9.22 18.95
C PRO A 435 19.63 9.18 18.80
N GLU A 436 18.94 8.80 19.87
CA GLU A 436 17.48 8.76 19.88
C GLU A 436 16.92 10.17 19.63
N LYS A 437 15.93 10.27 18.73
CA LYS A 437 15.18 11.52 18.55
C LYS A 437 14.33 11.73 19.81
N ILE A 438 14.60 12.81 20.52
CA ILE A 438 13.78 13.22 21.67
C ILE A 438 12.68 14.16 21.14
N GLU A 439 11.43 13.78 21.36
CA GLU A 439 10.26 14.62 21.07
C GLU A 439 9.73 15.21 22.37
N ILE A 440 9.61 16.54 22.42
CA ILE A 440 9.14 17.27 23.60
C ILE A 440 8.03 18.21 23.16
N ASP A 441 6.79 17.87 23.53
CA ASP A 441 5.65 18.77 23.32
C ASP A 441 5.79 19.98 24.25
N SER A 442 5.76 21.17 23.65
CA SER A 442 5.89 22.44 24.37
C SER A 442 4.62 23.26 24.19
N PHE A 443 3.90 23.47 25.28
CA PHE A 443 2.60 24.15 25.28
C PHE A 443 2.77 25.64 25.56
N ALA A 444 2.35 26.47 24.61
CA ALA A 444 2.32 27.92 24.75
C ALA A 444 0.93 28.39 25.19
N ASN A 445 0.89 29.34 26.13
CA ASN A 445 -0.36 30.03 26.48
C ASN A 445 -0.68 31.11 25.45
N LEU A 446 -1.96 31.42 25.25
CA LEU A 446 -2.35 32.60 24.47
C LEU A 446 -2.13 33.86 25.32
N THR A 447 -1.63 34.91 24.69
CA THR A 447 -1.65 36.25 25.31
C THR A 447 -3.09 36.75 25.45
N LYS A 448 -3.31 37.78 26.26
CA LYS A 448 -4.65 38.40 26.42
C LYS A 448 -5.20 38.89 25.08
N GLU A 449 -4.35 39.50 24.25
CA GLU A 449 -4.74 39.98 22.91
C GLU A 449 -5.09 38.80 21.98
N GLN A 450 -4.29 37.72 22.00
CA GLN A 450 -4.60 36.51 21.25
C GLN A 450 -5.91 35.87 21.68
N ALA A 451 -6.15 35.74 22.99
CA ALA A 451 -7.36 35.11 23.53
C ALA A 451 -8.62 35.86 23.11
N GLY A 452 -8.66 37.19 23.28
CA GLY A 452 -9.81 38.00 22.85
C GLY A 452 -10.04 37.98 21.35
N LEU A 453 -8.96 37.99 20.55
CA LEU A 453 -9.06 37.89 19.09
C LEU A 453 -9.54 36.49 18.64
N TYR A 454 -9.07 35.45 19.32
CA TYR A 454 -9.44 34.07 19.07
C TYR A 454 -10.93 33.85 19.32
N GLU A 455 -11.42 34.23 20.50
CA GLU A 455 -12.82 34.07 20.92
C GLU A 455 -13.77 34.80 19.96
N LYS A 456 -13.51 36.09 19.71
CA LYS A 456 -14.32 36.90 18.77
C LYS A 456 -14.36 36.31 17.36
N THR A 457 -13.24 35.78 16.89
CA THR A 457 -13.15 35.17 15.54
C THR A 457 -13.89 33.84 15.49
N LEU A 458 -13.79 33.04 16.56
CA LEU A 458 -14.48 31.77 16.69
C LEU A 458 -16.00 31.97 16.74
N GLU A 459 -16.49 32.87 17.61
CA GLU A 459 -17.93 33.16 17.75
C GLU A 459 -18.53 33.59 16.42
N LYS A 460 -17.92 34.59 15.77
CA LYS A 460 -18.38 35.06 14.46
C LYS A 460 -18.43 33.94 13.41
N ALA A 461 -17.39 33.11 13.37
CA ALA A 461 -17.34 32.02 12.41
C ALA A 461 -18.38 30.93 12.71
N MET A 462 -18.64 30.64 13.99
CA MET A 462 -19.68 29.69 14.41
C MET A 462 -21.07 30.20 14.06
N ASP A 463 -21.37 31.48 14.30
CA ASP A 463 -22.65 32.09 13.90
C ASP A 463 -22.90 31.95 12.39
N GLU A 464 -21.87 32.21 11.57
CA GLU A 464 -21.95 32.05 10.12
C GLU A 464 -22.15 30.58 9.70
N ILE A 465 -21.54 29.63 10.41
CA ILE A 465 -21.64 28.19 10.13
C ILE A 465 -23.01 27.64 10.53
N GLU A 466 -23.54 28.06 11.69
CA GLU A 466 -24.83 27.64 12.22
C GLU A 466 -25.99 28.18 11.38
N GLY A 467 -25.85 29.38 10.81
CA GLY A 467 -26.80 29.95 9.87
C GLY A 467 -26.96 29.15 8.55
N ILE A 468 -26.09 28.15 8.28
CA ILE A 468 -26.14 27.33 7.08
C ILE A 468 -26.64 25.91 7.38
N THR A 469 -27.89 25.64 7.02
CA THR A 469 -28.48 24.31 7.06
C THR A 469 -27.94 23.43 5.91
N PRO A 470 -27.37 22.24 6.19
CA PRO A 470 -26.83 21.33 5.18
C PRO A 470 -27.95 20.58 4.44
N ALA A 471 -28.76 21.29 3.66
CA ALA A 471 -29.85 20.72 2.86
C ALA A 471 -29.41 20.07 1.54
N ASN A 472 -28.23 20.41 0.99
CA ASN A 472 -27.73 19.82 -0.25
C ASN A 472 -26.20 19.81 -0.33
N GLN A 473 -25.63 19.13 -1.34
CA GLN A 473 -24.17 19.05 -1.53
C GLN A 473 -23.49 20.42 -1.62
N LYS A 474 -24.19 21.43 -2.16
CA LYS A 474 -23.65 22.80 -2.27
C LYS A 474 -23.55 23.48 -0.91
N SER A 475 -24.58 23.39 -0.05
CA SER A 475 -24.55 23.97 1.29
C SER A 475 -23.58 23.23 2.22
N LEU A 476 -23.45 21.90 2.05
CA LEU A 476 -22.40 21.11 2.71
C LEU A 476 -20.99 21.60 2.33
N PHE A 477 -20.73 21.82 1.04
CA PHE A 477 -19.43 22.33 0.58
C PHE A 477 -19.12 23.72 1.12
N VAL A 478 -20.11 24.64 1.12
CA VAL A 478 -19.95 26.00 1.68
C VAL A 478 -19.63 25.93 3.18
N ARG A 479 -20.36 25.11 3.94
CA ARG A 479 -20.14 24.92 5.37
C ARG A 479 -18.74 24.37 5.66
N GLN A 480 -18.29 23.36 4.90
CA GLN A 480 -16.92 22.84 5.01
C GLN A 480 -15.87 23.92 4.70
N GLY A 481 -16.13 24.78 3.72
CA GLY A 481 -15.29 25.92 3.39
C GLY A 481 -15.13 26.90 4.57
N LEU A 482 -16.24 27.26 5.22
CA LEU A 482 -16.22 28.17 6.39
C LEU A 482 -15.47 27.56 7.57
N VAL A 483 -15.66 26.27 7.86
CA VAL A 483 -14.90 25.57 8.92
C VAL A 483 -13.40 25.61 8.63
N LEU A 484 -12.99 25.37 7.38
CA LEU A 484 -11.57 25.46 7.00
C LEU A 484 -11.02 26.89 7.12
N GLN A 485 -11.80 27.91 6.74
CA GLN A 485 -11.42 29.31 6.90
C GLN A 485 -11.26 29.69 8.38
N MET A 486 -12.19 29.25 9.23
CA MET A 486 -12.11 29.43 10.68
C MET A 486 -10.84 28.78 11.25
N ILE A 487 -10.57 27.51 10.93
CA ILE A 487 -9.36 26.82 11.40
C ILE A 487 -8.09 27.55 10.95
N LEU A 488 -8.04 28.04 9.70
CA LEU A 488 -6.90 28.82 9.21
C LEU A 488 -6.71 30.13 9.98
N ALA A 489 -7.80 30.88 10.21
CA ALA A 489 -7.77 32.12 10.98
C ALA A 489 -7.27 31.90 12.41
N LEU A 490 -7.84 30.91 13.11
CA LEU A 490 -7.44 30.56 14.48
C LEU A 490 -5.97 30.13 14.55
N LYS A 491 -5.49 29.34 13.57
CA LYS A 491 -4.06 29.00 13.45
C LYS A 491 -3.16 30.23 13.31
N GLN A 492 -3.56 31.22 12.51
CA GLN A 492 -2.80 32.47 12.36
C GLN A 492 -2.78 33.28 13.66
N ILE A 493 -3.92 33.41 14.34
CA ILE A 493 -4.03 34.10 15.64
C ILE A 493 -3.11 33.44 16.68
N CYS A 494 -3.15 32.11 16.78
CA CYS A 494 -2.29 31.35 17.68
C CYS A 494 -0.80 31.46 17.36
N ASN A 495 -0.43 31.75 16.10
CA ASN A 495 0.96 32.00 15.72
C ASN A 495 1.39 33.42 16.09
N HIS A 496 0.64 34.43 15.64
CA HIS A 496 0.86 35.83 15.99
C HIS A 496 -0.35 36.69 15.58
N PRO A 497 -0.89 37.60 16.44
CA PRO A 497 -2.01 38.48 16.08
C PRO A 497 -1.77 39.26 14.79
N THR A 498 -0.57 39.82 14.62
CA THR A 498 -0.13 40.55 13.42
C THR A 498 -0.28 39.74 12.13
N GLN A 499 -0.08 38.42 12.19
CA GLN A 499 -0.24 37.55 11.04
C GLN A 499 -1.68 37.55 10.53
N PHE A 500 -2.65 37.48 11.45
CA PHE A 500 -4.07 37.48 11.14
C PHE A 500 -4.58 38.90 10.79
N LEU A 501 -4.23 39.89 11.61
CA LEU A 501 -4.73 41.26 11.50
C LEU A 501 -4.12 42.04 10.34
N LYS A 502 -2.90 41.68 9.90
CA LYS A 502 -2.14 42.38 8.84
C LYS A 502 -1.98 43.88 9.11
N ASN A 503 -1.91 44.26 10.38
CA ASN A 503 -1.83 45.65 10.84
C ASN A 503 -0.38 46.19 10.92
N GLY A 504 0.62 45.36 10.62
CA GLY A 504 2.03 45.75 10.64
C GLY A 504 2.63 45.94 12.04
N LYS A 505 1.92 45.59 13.12
CA LYS A 505 2.44 45.69 14.49
C LYS A 505 3.53 44.63 14.73
N MET A 506 4.79 45.03 14.71
CA MET A 506 5.94 44.15 14.91
C MET A 506 6.33 44.11 16.39
N ASP A 507 5.57 43.35 17.18
CA ASP A 507 5.82 43.21 18.62
C ASP A 507 5.73 41.73 19.00
N SER A 508 6.86 41.15 19.37
CA SER A 508 7.00 39.73 19.67
C SER A 508 6.27 39.29 20.94
N SER A 509 6.00 40.21 21.88
CA SER A 509 5.29 39.94 23.14
C SER A 509 3.79 39.67 22.94
N LEU A 510 3.28 39.89 21.72
CA LEU A 510 1.88 39.63 21.41
C LEU A 510 1.58 38.14 21.18
N SER A 511 2.60 37.30 21.11
CA SER A 511 2.46 35.87 20.82
C SER A 511 3.15 35.01 21.87
N GLY A 512 2.36 34.21 22.60
CA GLY A 512 2.92 33.28 23.58
C GLY A 512 3.75 32.17 22.96
N LYS A 513 3.53 31.83 21.67
CA LYS A 513 4.44 30.93 20.94
C LYS A 513 5.78 31.57 20.63
N THR A 514 5.81 32.89 20.40
CA THR A 514 7.05 33.62 20.13
C THR A 514 7.85 33.80 21.41
N GLU A 515 7.17 34.09 22.53
CA GLU A 515 7.79 34.09 23.86
C GLU A 515 8.40 32.73 24.21
N LEU A 516 7.63 31.64 24.10
CA LEU A 516 8.13 30.28 24.35
C LEU A 516 9.27 29.88 23.40
N LEU A 517 9.24 30.36 22.15
CA LEU A 517 10.33 30.16 21.21
C LEU A 517 11.60 30.84 21.71
N PHE A 518 11.52 32.08 22.20
CA PHE A 518 12.68 32.79 22.74
C PHE A 518 13.26 32.11 23.97
N ASP A 519 12.43 31.62 24.89
CA ASP A 519 12.91 30.83 26.04
C ASP A 519 13.76 29.63 25.61
N LYS A 520 13.38 28.98 24.50
CA LYS A 520 14.14 27.86 23.92
C LYS A 520 15.39 28.32 23.18
N LEU A 521 15.28 29.38 22.39
CA LEU A 521 16.39 29.91 21.59
C LEU A 521 17.51 30.46 22.47
N ASP A 522 17.18 31.08 23.62
CA ASP A 522 18.17 31.58 24.58
C ASP A 522 19.15 30.45 24.98
N SER A 523 18.64 29.29 25.38
CA SER A 523 19.48 28.13 25.76
C SER A 523 20.27 27.54 24.58
N ILE A 524 19.68 27.50 23.39
CA ILE A 524 20.32 26.94 22.18
C ILE A 524 21.47 27.82 21.71
N ILE A 525 21.27 29.15 21.73
CA ILE A 525 22.28 30.14 21.32
C ILE A 525 23.43 30.15 22.32
N GLU A 526 23.15 30.09 23.63
CA GLU A 526 24.18 29.94 24.67
C GLU A 526 25.02 28.67 24.45
N SER A 527 24.37 27.57 24.05
CA SER A 527 25.03 26.29 23.74
C SER A 527 25.72 26.27 22.37
N ARG A 528 25.61 27.34 21.58
CA ARG A 528 26.13 27.46 20.20
C ARG A 528 25.66 26.33 19.28
N GLU A 529 24.41 25.92 19.45
CA GLU A 529 23.78 24.88 18.65
C GLU A 529 23.03 25.45 17.43
N LYS A 530 22.82 24.61 16.41
CA LYS A 530 22.05 24.98 15.21
C LYS A 530 20.58 24.61 15.39
N VAL A 531 19.69 25.56 15.10
CA VAL A 531 18.24 25.36 15.15
C VAL A 531 17.60 25.40 13.76
N LEU A 532 16.61 24.54 13.55
CA LEU A 532 15.71 24.59 12.39
C LEU A 532 14.29 24.91 12.87
N LEU A 533 13.74 26.02 12.37
CA LEU A 533 12.38 26.46 12.70
C LEU A 533 11.46 26.24 11.50
N PHE A 534 10.36 25.52 11.72
CA PHE A 534 9.36 25.23 10.69
C PHE A 534 8.05 25.94 11.00
N THR A 535 7.44 26.56 9.99
CA THR A 535 6.10 27.12 10.08
C THR A 535 5.35 26.90 8.77
N GLN A 536 4.04 26.67 8.87
CA GLN A 536 3.16 26.46 7.72
C GLN A 536 3.03 27.74 6.85
N PHE A 537 3.20 28.92 7.45
CA PHE A 537 2.91 30.19 6.79
C PHE A 537 4.18 30.99 6.52
N THR A 538 4.39 31.37 5.25
CA THR A 538 5.54 32.18 4.83
C THR A 538 5.57 33.55 5.50
N GLU A 539 4.40 34.17 5.71
CA GLU A 539 4.24 35.43 6.43
C GLU A 539 4.78 35.33 7.87
N MET A 540 4.44 34.25 8.58
CA MET A 540 4.92 34.03 9.95
C MET A 540 6.44 33.82 9.99
N ALA A 541 7.00 33.13 8.99
CA ALA A 541 8.45 32.97 8.92
C ALA A 541 9.17 34.31 8.73
N GLY A 542 8.59 35.25 7.97
CA GLY A 542 9.10 36.63 7.86
C GLY A 542 9.04 37.38 9.19
N LEU A 543 7.94 37.25 9.95
CA LEU A 543 7.83 37.81 11.30
C LEU A 543 8.90 37.25 12.24
N LEU A 544 9.07 35.92 12.27
CA LEU A 544 10.11 35.27 13.07
C LEU A 544 11.51 35.71 12.69
N GLN A 545 11.79 35.89 11.39
CA GLN A 545 13.08 36.39 10.92
C GLN A 545 13.39 37.76 11.52
N HIS A 546 12.40 38.66 11.50
CA HIS A 546 12.51 40.00 12.08
C HIS A 546 12.71 39.94 13.59
N PHE A 547 11.86 39.21 14.32
CA PHE A 547 11.92 39.14 15.78
C PHE A 547 13.22 38.49 16.30
N ILE A 548 13.72 37.46 15.63
CA ILE A 548 14.99 36.82 16.00
C ILE A 548 16.17 37.76 15.68
N ALA A 549 16.13 38.46 14.54
CA ALA A 549 17.16 39.44 14.21
C ALA A 549 17.21 40.60 15.22
N GLU A 550 16.05 41.10 15.63
CA GLU A 550 15.94 42.16 16.63
C GLU A 550 16.48 41.73 18.00
N ARG A 551 16.09 40.55 18.50
CA ARG A 551 16.48 40.07 19.83
C ARG A 551 17.94 39.65 19.92
N TYR A 552 18.44 38.93 18.92
CA TYR A 552 19.75 38.28 19.00
C TYR A 552 20.83 38.93 18.13
N ASN A 553 20.47 39.94 17.32
CA ASN A 553 21.37 40.54 16.34
C ASN A 553 21.98 39.50 15.37
N LEU A 554 21.20 38.45 15.06
CA LEU A 554 21.56 37.38 14.15
C LEU A 554 20.54 37.34 13.02
N GLU A 555 20.98 37.41 11.77
CA GLU A 555 20.08 37.25 10.63
C GLU A 555 19.78 35.76 10.38
N PRO A 556 18.54 35.29 10.63
CA PRO A 556 18.19 33.91 10.37
C PRO A 556 18.12 33.67 8.87
N LEU A 557 18.61 32.51 8.46
CA LEU A 557 18.51 32.04 7.08
C LEU A 557 17.05 31.69 6.75
N TYR A 558 16.55 32.21 5.64
CA TYR A 558 15.16 32.02 5.20
C TYR A 558 15.05 31.06 4.00
N TYR A 559 14.20 30.04 4.12
CA TYR A 559 13.98 29.02 3.08
C TYR A 559 12.48 28.83 2.83
N HIS A 560 12.01 29.06 1.60
CA HIS A 560 10.60 28.89 1.24
C HIS A 560 10.38 28.42 -0.21
N GLY A 561 9.14 28.00 -0.50
CA GLY A 561 8.72 27.46 -1.80
C GLY A 561 8.80 28.46 -2.97
N GLY A 562 8.92 29.76 -2.70
CA GLY A 562 9.06 30.81 -3.72
C GLY A 562 10.51 31.14 -4.09
N SER A 563 11.50 30.73 -3.30
CA SER A 563 12.91 31.01 -3.60
C SER A 563 13.37 30.24 -4.84
N SER A 564 14.25 30.87 -5.64
CA SER A 564 14.89 30.21 -6.78
C SER A 564 15.78 29.05 -6.33
N ILE A 565 16.08 28.13 -7.25
CA ILE A 565 16.97 26.98 -6.98
C ILE A 565 18.35 27.45 -6.47
N LYS A 566 18.91 28.51 -7.06
CA LYS A 566 20.20 29.08 -6.66
C LYS A 566 20.17 29.61 -5.22
N GLN A 567 19.16 30.41 -4.88
CA GLN A 567 18.99 30.93 -3.52
C GLN A 567 18.86 29.81 -2.49
N ARG A 568 18.12 28.74 -2.80
CA ARG A 568 17.98 27.58 -1.91
C ARG A 568 19.31 26.91 -1.61
N GLN A 569 20.15 26.71 -2.63
CA GLN A 569 21.47 26.12 -2.47
C GLN A 569 22.38 27.00 -1.60
N GLU A 570 22.40 28.30 -1.85
CA GLU A 570 23.19 29.26 -1.06
C GLU A 570 22.78 29.24 0.41
N THR A 571 21.47 29.25 0.70
CA THR A 571 20.94 29.15 2.07
C THR A 571 21.36 27.85 2.76
N ILE A 572 21.22 26.70 2.10
CA ILE A 572 21.63 25.39 2.66
C ILE A 572 23.14 25.36 2.91
N HIS A 573 23.93 25.83 1.95
CA HIS A 573 25.39 25.85 2.07
C HIS A 573 25.85 26.76 3.24
N ARG A 574 25.25 27.95 3.37
CA ARG A 574 25.52 28.85 4.50
C ARG A 574 25.16 28.18 5.83
N PHE A 575 23.99 27.53 5.92
CA PHE A 575 23.58 26.85 7.16
C PHE A 575 24.51 25.69 7.53
N GLN A 576 25.03 24.95 6.56
CA GLN A 576 25.92 23.82 6.82
C GLN A 576 27.33 24.27 7.23
N ASN A 577 27.89 25.27 6.55
CA ASN A 577 29.32 25.60 6.64
C ASN A 577 29.66 26.82 7.50
N ASN A 578 28.71 27.73 7.74
CA ASN A 578 28.94 28.81 8.70
C ASN A 578 28.54 28.34 10.10
N HIS A 579 29.36 28.71 11.09
CA HIS A 579 29.15 28.49 12.52
C HIS A 579 28.48 29.69 13.16
#